data_AF-A0A3D2P7R8-F1
#
_entry.id   AF-A0A3D2P7R8-F1
#
_cell.length_a   1.000
_cell.length_b   1.000
_cell.length_c   1.000
_cell.angle_alpha   90.00
_cell.angle_beta   90.00
_cell.angle_gamma   90.00
#
_symmetry.space_group_name_H-M   'P 1'
#
loop_
_entity.id
_entity.type
_entity.pdbx_description
1 polymer ?
#
loop_
_entity_poly.entity_id
_entity_poly.type
_entity_poly.pdbx_seq_one_letter_code
_entity_poly.pdbx_strand_id
1 'polypeptide(L)' 'MYHDQAMIPLKLLDPYSLVNVTLGLPFIRTSPGHGTAFDIAGKNLADARPMFSAVKLAAEMCLREREKKKTKH' A
#
# COMPACT_ATOMS: atom_id res chain seq x y z
N MET A 1 3.76 -5.37 20.77
CA MET A 1 4.84 -4.99 19.84
C MET A 1 4.53 -3.62 19.26
N TYR A 2 5.55 -2.83 18.94
CA TYR A 2 5.43 -1.42 18.57
C TYR A 2 5.78 -1.18 17.09
N HIS A 3 5.28 -0.08 16.54
CA HIS A 3 5.41 0.30 15.13
C HIS A 3 6.84 0.19 14.59
N ASP A 4 7.80 0.76 15.30
CA ASP A 4 9.19 0.85 14.81
C ASP A 4 9.92 -0.49 14.80
N GLN A 5 9.46 -1.47 15.58
CA GLN A 5 10.02 -2.82 15.55
C GLN A 5 9.80 -3.52 14.21
N ALA A 6 8.72 -3.17 13.51
CA ALA A 6 8.38 -3.75 12.20
C ALA A 6 8.68 -2.78 11.04
N MET A 7 8.39 -1.49 11.21
CA MET A 7 8.44 -0.55 10.08
C MET A 7 9.86 -0.12 9.71
N ILE A 8 10.81 -0.10 10.64
CA ILE A 8 12.22 0.16 10.33
C ILE A 8 12.78 -0.93 9.39
N PRO A 9 12.74 -2.23 9.74
CA PRO A 9 13.30 -3.26 8.87
C PRO A 9 12.56 -3.37 7.53
N LEU A 10 11.23 -3.20 7.50
CA LEU A 10 10.46 -3.23 6.25
C LEU A 10 10.88 -2.12 5.27
N LYS A 11 11.09 -0.89 5.75
CA LYS A 11 11.52 0.22 4.91
C LYS A 11 12.95 0.05 4.38
N LEU A 12 13.82 -0.66 5.11
CA LEU A 12 15.17 -0.97 4.64
C LEU A 12 15.19 -2.03 3.55
N LEU A 13 14.30 -3.03 3.63
CA LEU A 13 14.23 -4.12 2.66
C LEU A 13 13.61 -3.71 1.33
N ASP A 14 12.53 -2.93 1.35
CA ASP A 14 11.84 -2.50 0.13
C ASP A 14 11.22 -1.10 0.27
N PRO A 15 12.03 -0.03 0.14
CA PRO A 15 11.54 1.33 0.28
C PRO A 15 10.60 1.78 -0.85
N TYR A 16 10.60 1.09 -2.00
CA TYR A 16 9.91 1.53 -3.22
C TYR A 16 8.61 0.78 -3.50
N SER A 17 8.36 -0.34 -2.81
CA SER A 17 7.12 -1.13 -3.02
C SER A 17 6.32 -1.37 -1.73
N LEU A 18 6.72 -0.78 -0.61
CA LEU A 18 5.99 -0.90 0.64
C LEU A 18 4.56 -0.31 0.52
N VAL A 19 3.55 -1.14 0.81
CA VAL A 19 2.13 -0.77 0.80
C VAL A 19 1.54 -0.95 2.20
N ASN A 20 0.86 0.08 2.70
CA ASN A 20 0.05 -0.02 3.90
C ASN A 20 -1.34 -0.55 3.53
N VAL A 21 -1.81 -1.58 4.24
CA VAL A 21 -3.17 -2.14 4.11
C VAL A 21 -3.91 -1.91 5.42
N THR A 22 -5.12 -1.36 5.35
CA THR A 22 -5.96 -1.17 6.54
C THR A 22 -6.97 -2.31 6.66
N LEU A 23 -6.84 -3.11 7.70
CA LEU A 23 -7.77 -4.19 8.03
C LEU A 23 -8.90 -3.68 8.92
N GLY A 24 -10.07 -4.32 8.83
CA GLY A 24 -11.25 -4.01 9.64
C GLY A 24 -12.24 -2.99 9.04
N LEU A 25 -11.92 -2.39 7.89
CA LEU A 25 -12.86 -1.53 7.16
C LEU A 25 -13.85 -2.37 6.32
N PRO A 26 -15.06 -1.84 6.03
CA PRO A 26 -16.04 -2.52 5.17
C PRO A 26 -15.69 -2.45 3.67
N PHE A 27 -14.54 -1.89 3.32
CA PHE A 27 -14.02 -1.79 1.96
C PHE A 27 -12.50 -1.92 1.96
N ILE A 28 -11.93 -2.23 0.78
CA ILE A 28 -10.48 -2.38 0.59
C ILE A 28 -9.84 -1.00 0.61
N ARG A 29 -8.83 -0.82 1.47
CA ARG A 29 -8.03 0.41 1.55
C ARG A 29 -6.54 0.08 1.59
N THR A 30 -5.81 0.58 0.59
CA THR A 30 -4.35 0.57 0.52
C THR A 30 -3.81 2.00 0.50
N SER A 31 -2.53 2.20 0.84
CA SER A 31 -1.82 3.48 0.67
C SER A 31 -0.31 3.25 0.49
N PRO A 32 0.44 4.19 -0.12
CA PRO A 32 1.89 4.08 -0.16
C PRO A 32 2.51 4.06 1.25
N GLY A 33 3.70 3.46 1.37
CA GLY A 33 4.45 3.35 2.62
C GLY A 33 5.26 4.62 3.03
N HIS A 34 5.29 5.65 2.18
CA HIS A 34 6.01 6.90 2.43
C HIS A 34 5.10 8.04 2.92
N GLY A 35 5.73 9.10 3.43
CA GLY A 35 5.06 10.34 3.85
C GLY A 35 4.88 11.34 2.69
N THR A 36 4.65 12.61 3.03
CA THR A 36 4.29 13.66 2.04
C THR A 36 5.45 14.15 1.18
N ALA A 37 6.70 14.02 1.63
CA ALA A 37 7.90 14.47 0.92
C ALA A 37 7.79 15.94 0.43
N PHE A 38 7.41 16.86 1.33
CA PHE A 38 7.15 18.27 1.01
C PHE A 38 8.36 18.99 0.38
N ASP A 39 9.56 18.57 0.73
CA ASP A 39 10.83 19.09 0.21
C ASP A 39 10.99 18.89 -1.31
N ILE A 40 10.30 17.91 -1.90
CA ILE A 40 10.33 17.62 -3.34
C ILE A 40 9.00 17.88 -4.07
N ALA A 41 7.99 18.41 -3.37
CA ALA A 41 6.70 18.74 -3.98
C ALA A 41 6.87 19.76 -5.11
N GLY A 42 6.26 19.49 -6.27
CA GLY A 42 6.34 20.35 -7.46
C GLY A 42 7.67 20.33 -8.22
N LYS A 43 8.67 19.57 -7.75
CA LYS A 43 10.00 19.49 -8.38
C LYS A 43 10.13 18.36 -9.42
N ASN A 44 9.09 17.55 -9.59
CA ASN A 44 9.09 16.36 -10.45
C ASN A 44 10.20 15.34 -10.10
N LEU A 45 10.51 15.20 -8.80
CA LEU A 45 11.53 14.29 -8.28
C LEU A 45 10.94 13.06 -7.54
N ALA A 46 9.63 13.03 -7.35
CA ALA A 46 8.97 11.96 -6.59
C ALA A 46 8.97 10.65 -7.37
N ASP A 47 9.26 9.55 -6.67
CA ASP A 47 9.11 8.21 -7.21
C ASP A 47 7.67 7.73 -7.08
N ALA A 48 7.02 7.44 -8.22
CA ALA A 48 5.63 7.01 -8.27
C ALA A 48 5.44 5.50 -8.01
N ARG A 49 6.51 4.68 -7.97
CA ARG A 49 6.43 3.21 -7.82
C ARG A 49 5.63 2.76 -6.58
N PRO A 50 5.79 3.35 -5.37
CA PRO A 50 5.01 2.95 -4.20
C PRO A 50 3.50 3.16 -4.38
N MET A 51 3.11 4.23 -5.07
CA MET A 51 1.71 4.51 -5.38
C MET A 51 1.15 3.48 -6.37
N PHE A 52 1.91 3.15 -7.42
CA PHE A 52 1.51 2.09 -8.35
C PHE A 52 1.34 0.74 -7.66
N SER A 53 2.25 0.38 -6.76
CA SER A 53 2.16 -0.84 -5.95
C SER A 53 0.90 -0.86 -5.08
N ALA A 54 0.55 0.27 -4.45
CA ALA A 54 -0.65 0.39 -3.62
C ALA A 54 -1.94 0.21 -4.44
N VAL A 55 -2.03 0.83 -5.62
CA VAL A 55 -3.16 0.69 -6.54
C VAL A 55 -3.27 -0.72 -7.08
N LYS A 56 -2.15 -1.32 -7.51
CA LYS A 56 -2.10 -2.69 -8.03
C LYS A 56 -2.59 -3.70 -6.99
N LEU A 57 -2.11 -3.60 -5.75
CA LEU A 57 -2.54 -4.49 -4.67
C LEU A 57 -4.05 -4.34 -4.39
N ALA A 58 -4.58 -3.11 -4.38
CA ALA A 58 -6.02 -2.90 -4.21
C ALA A 58 -6.83 -3.57 -5.33
N ALA A 59 -6.39 -3.47 -6.58
CA ALA A 59 -7.03 -4.12 -7.71
C ALA A 59 -7.03 -5.65 -7.57
N GLU A 60 -5.89 -6.23 -7.19
CA GLU A 60 -5.77 -7.67 -6.94
C GLU A 60 -6.69 -8.15 -5.79
N MET A 61 -6.75 -7.40 -4.69
CA MET A 61 -7.66 -7.69 -3.58
C MET A 61 -9.13 -7.63 -4.04
N CYS A 62 -9.50 -6.62 -4.83
CA CYS A 62 -10.85 -6.48 -5.38
C CYS A 62 -11.24 -7.67 -6.27
N LEU A 63 -10.32 -8.12 -7.14
CA LEU A 63 -10.55 -9.30 -7.99
C LEU A 63 -10.77 -10.55 -7.13
N ARG A 64 -9.93 -10.78 -6.12
CA ARG A 64 -10.07 -11.93 -5.21
C ARG A 64 -11.38 -11.91 -4.42
N GLU A 65 -11.81 -10.75 -3.93
CA GLU A 65 -13.08 -10.61 -3.22
C GLU A 65 -14.30 -10.86 -4.13
N ARG A 66 -14.22 -10.50 -5.42
CA ARG A 66 -15.25 -10.84 -6.41
C ARG A 66 -15.35 -12.34 -6.65
N GLU A 67 -14.23 -13.03 -6.82
CA GLU A 67 -14.21 -14.49 -7.01
C GLU A 67 -14.76 -15.24 -5.79
N LYS A 68 -14.41 -14.83 -4.57
CA LYS A 68 -14.98 -15.42 -3.34
C LYS A 68 -16.51 -15.25 -3.24
N LYS A 69 -17.07 -14.19 -3.80
CA LYS A 69 -18.53 -13.97 -3.81
C LYS A 69 -19.23 -14.88 -4.82
N LYS A 70 -18.58 -15.17 -5.95
CA LYS A 70 -19.09 -16.09 -6.98
C LYS A 70 -19.14 -17.54 -6.50
N THR A 71 -18.15 -17.99 -5.74
CA THR A 71 -18.07 -19.38 -5.25
C THR A 71 -18.92 -19.68 -4.01
N LYS A 72 -19.51 -18.65 -3.39
CA LYS A 72 -20.40 -18.77 -2.23
C LYS A 72 -21.89 -18.87 -2.61
N HIS A 73 -22.21 -18.76 -3.89
CA HIS A 73 -23.53 -19.06 -4.47
C HIS A 73 -23.42 -20.34 -5.30
#